data_AF-A0A821LRK2-F1
#
_entry.id   AF-A0A821LRK2-F1
#
_cell.length_a   1.000
_cell.length_b   1.000
_cell.length_c   1.000
_cell.angle_alpha   90.00
_cell.angle_beta   90.00
_cell.angle_gamma   90.00
#
_symmetry.space_group_name_H-M   'P 1'
#
loop_
_entity.id
_entity.type
_entity.pdbx_description
1 polymer ?
#
loop_
_entity_poly.entity_id
_entity_poly.type
_entity_poly.pdbx_seq_one_letter_code
_entity_poly.pdbx_strand_id
1 'polypeptide(L)'
;MVILVWGCTTYYPGGHGTMVGLLNSFVHAVMYSYYLLTVAVPSLKGSLWWKKYVTQLQILQFLIMVLHMGCIVFIPDCGYPRWISAFFLPQNLFMLILFVDFYIKTYIKKPKTETKEEKVEKKIENTEMRRLIESQHLKENLNSRS
;
A
#
# COMPACT_ATOMS: atom_id res chain seq x y z
N MET A 1 7.25 -17.35 2.54
CA MET A 1 6.42 -18.32 1.76
C MET A 1 7.06 -19.71 1.70
N VAL A 2 8.35 -19.82 1.37
CA VAL A 2 8.98 -21.12 1.05
C VAL A 2 8.89 -22.17 2.17
N ILE A 3 9.16 -21.82 3.42
CA ILE A 3 9.16 -22.78 4.55
C ILE A 3 7.74 -23.32 4.84
N LEU A 4 6.75 -22.44 4.86
CA LEU A 4 5.34 -22.82 5.11
C LEU A 4 4.75 -23.64 3.95
N VAL A 5 5.10 -23.29 2.71
CA VAL A 5 4.70 -24.05 1.51
C VAL A 5 5.34 -25.44 1.51
N TRP A 6 6.64 -25.54 1.79
CA TRP A 6 7.34 -26.82 1.87
C TRP A 6 6.73 -27.74 2.94
N GLY A 7 6.43 -27.20 4.12
CA GLY A 7 5.71 -27.95 5.17
C GLY A 7 4.34 -28.44 4.68
N CYS A 8 3.50 -27.57 4.13
CA CYS A 8 2.17 -27.98 3.67
C CYS A 8 2.19 -28.98 2.52
N THR A 9 3.06 -28.81 1.53
CA THR A 9 3.15 -29.75 0.40
C THR A 9 3.68 -31.12 0.82
N THR A 10 4.51 -31.18 1.87
CA THR A 10 5.05 -32.44 2.40
C THR A 10 4.00 -33.24 3.19
N TYR A 11 3.13 -32.56 3.94
CA TYR A 11 2.14 -33.24 4.80
C TYR A 11 0.74 -33.36 4.17
N TYR A 12 0.36 -32.45 3.26
CA TYR A 12 -0.95 -32.43 2.59
C TYR A 12 -0.80 -32.02 1.11
N PRO A 13 -0.28 -32.92 0.24
CA PRO A 13 -0.18 -32.67 -1.18
C PRO A 13 -1.57 -32.76 -1.85
N GLY A 14 -2.33 -31.66 -1.84
CA GLY A 14 -3.58 -31.55 -2.61
C GLY A 14 -4.67 -30.71 -1.97
N GLY A 15 -5.74 -30.47 -2.75
CA GLY A 15 -6.94 -29.75 -2.31
C GLY A 15 -6.97 -28.26 -2.69
N HIS A 16 -7.67 -27.46 -1.90
CA HIS A 16 -7.95 -26.04 -2.21
C HIS A 16 -6.69 -25.17 -2.32
N GLY A 17 -5.59 -25.58 -1.70
CA GLY A 17 -4.31 -24.86 -1.68
C GLY A 17 -3.54 -24.85 -3.00
N THR A 18 -3.76 -25.81 -3.91
CA THR A 18 -3.06 -25.85 -5.21
C THR A 18 -3.58 -24.79 -6.18
N MET A 19 -4.90 -24.57 -6.21
CA MET A 19 -5.54 -23.47 -6.95
C MET A 19 -5.03 -22.11 -6.49
N VAL A 20 -4.80 -21.98 -5.19
CA VAL A 20 -4.21 -20.78 -4.56
C VAL A 20 -2.77 -20.56 -5.00
N GLY A 21 -1.96 -21.62 -5.01
CA GLY A 21 -0.57 -21.58 -5.50
C GLY A 21 -0.48 -21.22 -6.98
N LEU A 22 -1.43 -21.70 -7.80
CA LEU A 22 -1.49 -21.40 -9.23
C LEU A 22 -1.80 -19.92 -9.50
N LEU A 23 -2.81 -19.37 -8.81
CA LEU A 23 -3.15 -17.94 -8.90
C LEU A 23 -2.00 -17.04 -8.42
N ASN A 24 -1.33 -17.41 -7.33
CA ASN A 24 -0.17 -16.67 -6.85
C ASN A 24 0.98 -16.71 -7.86
N SER A 25 1.28 -17.88 -8.42
CA SER A 25 2.33 -18.06 -9.43
C SER A 25 2.02 -17.27 -10.72
N PHE A 26 0.76 -17.21 -11.13
CA PHE A 26 0.31 -16.41 -12.28
C PHE A 26 0.56 -14.91 -12.06
N VAL A 27 0.11 -14.36 -10.92
CA VAL A 27 0.35 -12.94 -10.57
C VAL A 27 1.85 -12.65 -10.46
N HIS A 28 2.63 -13.56 -9.87
CA HIS A 28 4.08 -13.44 -9.82
C HIS A 28 4.71 -13.50 -11.21
N ALA A 29 4.26 -14.37 -12.11
CA ALA A 29 4.75 -14.43 -13.48
C ALA A 29 4.54 -13.08 -14.19
N VAL A 30 3.37 -12.45 -14.04
CA VAL A 30 3.09 -11.11 -14.59
C VAL A 30 4.02 -10.05 -13.98
N MET A 31 4.24 -10.09 -12.66
CA MET A 31 5.13 -9.16 -11.97
C MET A 31 6.59 -9.29 -12.45
N TYR A 32 7.11 -10.50 -12.55
CA TYR A 32 8.49 -10.72 -13.01
C TYR A 32 8.66 -10.42 -14.50
N SER A 33 7.63 -10.70 -15.31
CA SER A 33 7.59 -10.30 -16.72
C SER A 33 7.68 -8.77 -16.86
N TYR A 34 6.98 -8.03 -16.01
CA TYR A 34 7.08 -6.57 -15.97
C TYR A 34 8.49 -6.09 -15.60
N TYR A 35 9.13 -6.70 -14.60
CA TYR A 35 10.51 -6.34 -14.23
C TYR A 35 11.52 -6.66 -15.33
N LEU A 36 11.37 -7.80 -16.01
CA LEU A 36 12.22 -8.15 -17.15
C LEU A 36 12.09 -7.11 -18.27
N LEU A 37 10.86 -6.69 -18.58
CA LEU A 37 10.59 -5.72 -19.63
C LEU A 37 11.12 -4.31 -19.30
N THR A 38 11.06 -3.92 -18.03
CA THR A 38 11.61 -2.62 -17.57
C THR A 38 13.14 -2.59 -17.54
N VAL A 39 13.80 -3.73 -17.39
CA VAL A 39 15.27 -3.85 -17.53
C VAL A 39 15.67 -3.86 -19.00
N ALA A 40 14.94 -4.59 -19.85
CA ALA A 40 15.24 -4.71 -21.29
C ALA A 40 15.00 -3.42 -22.07
N VAL A 41 14.02 -2.58 -21.65
CA VAL A 41 13.67 -1.33 -22.35
C VAL A 41 13.83 -0.14 -21.39
N PRO A 42 14.98 0.57 -21.43
CA PRO A 42 15.23 1.75 -20.58
C PRO A 42 14.19 2.86 -20.75
N SER A 43 13.60 2.99 -21.94
CA SER A 43 12.55 3.98 -22.25
C SER A 43 11.24 3.72 -21.49
N LEU A 44 10.97 2.50 -21.05
CA LEU A 44 9.78 2.16 -20.26
C LEU A 44 9.94 2.45 -18.75
N LYS A 45 11.14 2.82 -18.28
CA LYS A 45 11.38 3.22 -16.88
C LYS A 45 10.51 4.41 -16.44
N GLY A 46 10.05 5.24 -17.38
CA GLY A 46 9.16 6.38 -17.11
C GLY A 46 7.69 6.03 -16.86
N SER A 47 7.26 4.80 -17.17
CA SER A 47 5.86 4.37 -17.05
C SER A 47 5.49 4.01 -15.60
N LEU A 48 5.33 5.03 -14.75
CA LEU A 48 4.84 4.88 -13.38
C LEU A 48 3.40 4.34 -13.32
N TRP A 49 2.65 4.48 -14.42
CA TRP A 49 1.25 4.08 -14.51
C TRP A 49 1.11 2.55 -14.48
N TRP A 50 1.92 1.83 -15.26
CA TRP A 50 1.87 0.37 -15.32
C TRP A 50 2.28 -0.29 -14.00
N LYS A 51 3.26 0.29 -13.29
CA LYS A 51 3.71 -0.17 -11.97
C LYS A 51 2.56 -0.23 -10.96
N LYS A 52 1.65 0.75 -11.02
CA LYS A 52 0.47 0.81 -10.14
C LYS A 52 -0.45 -0.39 -10.33
N TYR A 53 -0.70 -0.80 -11.58
CA TYR A 53 -1.56 -1.94 -11.90
C TYR A 53 -0.96 -3.26 -11.39
N VAL A 54 0.36 -3.43 -11.52
CA VAL A 54 1.04 -4.62 -10.99
C VAL A 54 0.89 -4.70 -9.46
N THR A 55 1.10 -3.60 -8.75
CA THR A 55 0.92 -3.55 -7.29
C THR A 55 -0.55 -3.78 -6.89
N GLN A 56 -1.52 -3.22 -7.63
CA GLN A 56 -2.94 -3.46 -7.40
C GLN A 56 -3.34 -4.93 -7.60
N LEU A 57 -2.80 -5.59 -8.64
CA LEU A 57 -3.01 -7.02 -8.87
C LEU A 57 -2.45 -7.88 -7.72
N GLN A 58 -1.28 -7.53 -7.18
CA GLN A 58 -0.72 -8.22 -6.01
C GLN A 58 -1.58 -8.03 -4.76
N ILE A 59 -2.05 -6.81 -4.50
CA ILE A 59 -2.97 -6.53 -3.37
C ILE A 59 -4.27 -7.31 -3.52
N LEU A 60 -4.85 -7.33 -4.73
CA LEU A 60 -6.07 -8.09 -5.02
C LEU A 60 -5.85 -9.59 -4.81
N GLN A 61 -4.71 -10.12 -5.23
CA GLN A 61 -4.34 -11.52 -4.98
C GLN A 61 -4.27 -11.82 -3.48
N PHE A 62 -3.63 -10.99 -2.67
CA PHE A 62 -3.58 -11.20 -1.22
C PHE A 62 -4.96 -11.07 -0.57
N LEU A 63 -5.79 -10.12 -1.03
CA LEU A 63 -7.15 -9.93 -0.53
C LEU A 63 -8.03 -11.17 -0.78
N ILE A 64 -8.04 -11.67 -2.02
CA ILE A 64 -8.78 -12.88 -2.40
C ILE A 64 -8.27 -14.07 -1.57
N MET A 65 -6.97 -14.18 -1.34
CA MET A 65 -6.40 -15.25 -0.50
C MET A 65 -6.81 -15.17 0.97
N VAL A 66 -6.80 -13.98 1.55
CA VAL A 66 -7.26 -13.77 2.94
C VAL A 66 -8.75 -14.10 3.07
N LEU A 67 -9.59 -13.67 2.12
CA LEU A 67 -11.02 -13.99 2.12
C LEU A 67 -11.26 -15.49 1.95
N HIS A 68 -10.59 -16.11 0.99
CA HIS A 68 -10.72 -17.52 0.70
C HIS A 68 -10.31 -18.40 1.91
N MET A 69 -9.16 -18.11 2.52
CA MET A 69 -8.69 -18.80 3.73
C MET A 69 -9.57 -18.49 4.94
N GLY A 70 -10.07 -17.25 5.06
CA GLY A 70 -11.01 -16.85 6.10
C GLY A 70 -12.32 -17.64 6.02
N CYS A 71 -12.93 -17.75 4.83
CA CYS A 71 -14.14 -18.54 4.63
C CYS A 71 -13.95 -20.01 5.02
N ILE A 72 -12.81 -20.62 4.70
CA ILE A 72 -12.49 -22.01 5.11
C ILE A 72 -12.39 -22.15 6.63
N VAL A 73 -11.92 -21.12 7.34
CA VAL A 73 -11.83 -21.13 8.80
C VAL A 73 -13.20 -20.96 9.47
N PHE A 74 -14.08 -20.13 8.90
CA PHE A 74 -15.39 -19.81 9.49
C PHE A 74 -16.51 -20.78 9.09
N ILE A 75 -16.42 -21.49 7.96
CA ILE A 75 -17.44 -22.44 7.51
C ILE A 75 -17.17 -23.82 8.13
N PRO A 76 -18.07 -24.35 8.99
CA PRO A 76 -17.80 -25.57 9.74
C PRO A 76 -17.84 -26.86 8.90
N ASP A 77 -18.50 -26.87 7.75
CA ASP A 77 -18.74 -28.05 6.90
C ASP A 77 -17.61 -28.41 5.93
N CYS A 78 -16.49 -27.67 5.93
CA CYS A 78 -15.36 -27.98 5.06
C CYS A 78 -14.37 -28.90 5.79
N GLY A 79 -14.20 -30.14 5.31
CA GLY A 79 -13.22 -31.12 5.83
C GLY A 79 -11.74 -30.74 5.61
N TYR A 80 -11.44 -29.46 5.38
CA TYR A 80 -10.09 -28.96 5.18
C TYR A 80 -9.40 -28.69 6.53
N PRO A 81 -8.11 -29.05 6.71
CA PRO A 81 -7.40 -28.87 7.97
C PRO A 81 -7.27 -27.38 8.32
N ARG A 82 -8.09 -26.92 9.27
CA ARG A 82 -8.15 -25.51 9.74
C ARG A 82 -6.81 -24.97 10.22
N TRP A 83 -5.96 -25.81 10.79
CA TRP A 83 -4.63 -25.44 11.26
C TRP A 83 -3.74 -24.89 10.15
N ILE A 84 -3.81 -25.46 8.94
CA ILE A 84 -3.03 -25.00 7.79
C ILE A 84 -3.47 -23.59 7.39
N SER A 85 -4.79 -23.39 7.23
CA SER A 85 -5.35 -22.08 6.90
C SER A 85 -5.06 -21.04 7.99
N ALA A 86 -5.06 -21.43 9.27
CA ALA A 86 -4.74 -20.56 10.39
C ALA A 86 -3.27 -20.10 10.41
N PHE A 87 -2.32 -20.89 9.91
CA PHE A 87 -0.92 -20.44 9.76
C PHE A 87 -0.71 -19.55 8.52
N PHE A 88 -1.41 -19.82 7.43
CA PHE A 88 -1.30 -19.03 6.20
C PHE A 88 -2.04 -17.68 6.28
N LEU A 89 -3.09 -17.57 7.09
CA LEU A 89 -3.89 -16.36 7.20
C LEU A 89 -3.10 -15.16 7.76
N PRO A 90 -2.40 -15.24 8.91
CA PRO A 90 -1.57 -14.15 9.42
C PRO A 90 -0.46 -13.76 8.44
N GLN A 91 0.15 -14.75 7.78
CA GLN A 91 1.20 -14.54 6.79
C GLN A 91 0.70 -13.72 5.58
N ASN A 92 -0.48 -14.04 5.04
CA ASN A 92 -1.08 -13.28 3.94
C ASN A 92 -1.56 -11.91 4.39
N LEU A 93 -2.10 -11.79 5.61
CA LEU A 93 -2.54 -10.52 6.18
C LEU A 93 -1.36 -9.55 6.39
N PHE A 94 -0.23 -10.05 6.90
CA PHE A 94 0.98 -9.26 7.07
C PHE A 94 1.48 -8.69 5.73
N MET A 95 1.53 -9.52 4.69
CA MET A 95 1.92 -9.07 3.35
C MET A 95 0.92 -8.05 2.77
N LEU A 96 -0.38 -8.27 2.96
CA LEU A 96 -1.41 -7.34 2.53
C LEU A 96 -1.22 -5.96 3.17
N ILE A 97 -1.00 -5.88 4.48
CA ILE A 97 -0.79 -4.61 5.20
C ILE A 97 0.43 -3.88 4.64
N LEU A 98 1.54 -4.58 4.43
CA LEU A 98 2.77 -3.99 3.90
C LEU A 98 2.56 -3.42 2.49
N PHE A 99 1.88 -4.18 1.62
CA PHE A 99 1.59 -3.74 0.25
C PHE A 99 0.59 -2.58 0.21
N VAL A 100 -0.42 -2.58 1.08
CA VAL A 100 -1.37 -1.47 1.21
C VAL A 100 -0.67 -0.22 1.73
N ASP A 101 0.19 -0.33 2.74
CA ASP A 101 0.99 0.79 3.26
C ASP A 101 1.93 1.36 2.20
N PHE A 102 2.63 0.49 1.46
CA PHE A 102 3.44 0.88 0.31
C PHE A 102 2.61 1.58 -0.77
N TYR A 103 1.42 1.04 -1.09
CA TYR A 103 0.54 1.61 -2.11
C TYR A 103 0.01 2.98 -1.69
N ILE A 104 -0.41 3.14 -0.43
CA ILE A 104 -0.85 4.41 0.12
C ILE A 104 0.30 5.41 0.05
N LYS A 105 1.49 5.08 0.57
CA LYS A 105 2.65 6.00 0.58
C LYS A 105 3.11 6.40 -0.82
N THR A 106 3.10 5.46 -1.78
CA THR A 106 3.65 5.69 -3.12
C THR A 106 2.66 6.36 -4.07
N TYR A 107 1.37 6.03 -3.98
CA TYR A 107 0.37 6.42 -4.98
C TYR A 107 -0.72 7.37 -4.46
N ILE A 108 -1.08 7.32 -3.17
CA ILE A 108 -2.14 8.16 -2.58
C ILE A 108 -1.51 9.35 -1.86
N LYS A 109 -0.57 9.08 -0.97
CA LYS A 109 0.17 10.05 -0.19
C LYS A 109 1.38 10.57 -0.97
N LYS A 110 1.17 10.96 -2.23
CA LYS A 110 2.06 11.98 -2.78
C LYS A 110 1.88 13.18 -1.85
N PRO A 111 2.95 13.70 -1.19
CA PRO A 111 2.81 15.03 -0.64
C PRO A 111 2.31 15.89 -1.80
N LYS A 112 1.20 16.63 -1.61
CA LYS A 112 1.04 17.86 -2.37
C LYS A 112 2.40 18.53 -2.18
N THR A 113 3.22 18.50 -3.22
CA THR A 113 4.37 19.36 -3.26
C THR A 113 3.67 20.70 -3.34
N GLU A 114 3.50 21.36 -2.19
CA GLU A 114 3.06 22.74 -2.17
C GLU A 114 3.95 23.40 -3.21
N THR A 115 3.36 23.83 -4.31
CA THR A 115 4.12 24.44 -5.40
C THR A 115 4.93 25.55 -4.74
N LYS A 116 6.16 25.79 -5.19
CA LYS A 116 6.99 26.87 -4.59
C LYS A 116 6.18 28.18 -4.45
N GLU A 117 5.26 28.41 -5.38
CA GLU A 117 4.23 29.45 -5.37
C GLU A 117 3.31 29.40 -4.14
N GLU A 118 2.62 28.28 -3.87
CA GLU A 118 1.71 28.09 -2.72
C GLU A 118 2.44 28.27 -1.37
N LYS A 119 3.72 27.88 -1.31
CA LYS A 119 4.57 28.03 -0.12
C LYS A 119 5.04 29.47 0.08
N VAL A 120 5.25 30.20 -1.01
CA VAL A 120 5.58 31.64 -0.99
C VAL A 120 4.36 32.46 -0.63
N GLU A 121 3.18 32.12 -1.17
CA GLU A 121 1.91 32.80 -0.90
C GLU A 121 1.53 32.69 0.59
N LYS A 122 1.57 31.49 1.17
CA LYS A 122 1.37 31.30 2.63
C LYS A 122 2.40 32.05 3.48
N LYS A 123 3.63 32.20 3.00
CA LYS A 123 4.69 32.93 3.72
C LYS A 123 4.47 34.45 3.67
N ILE A 124 4.00 34.96 2.53
CA ILE A 124 3.63 36.37 2.37
C ILE A 124 2.43 36.69 3.26
N GLU A 125 1.37 35.87 3.20
CA GLU A 125 0.16 36.02 4.01
C GLU A 125 0.47 36.03 5.52
N ASN A 126 1.29 35.09 6.01
CA ASN A 126 1.72 35.07 7.42
C ASN A 126 2.56 36.30 7.81
N THR A 127 3.36 36.82 6.88
CA THR A 127 4.21 37.99 7.14
C THR A 127 3.36 39.26 7.20
N GLU A 128 2.38 39.42 6.32
CA GLU A 128 1.44 40.53 6.33
C GLU A 128 0.56 40.51 7.58
N MET A 129 0.06 39.34 7.96
CA MET A 129 -0.73 39.16 9.19
C MET A 129 0.07 39.60 10.43
N ARG A 130 1.36 39.24 10.53
CA ARG A 130 2.23 39.70 11.63
C ARG A 130 2.39 41.21 11.67
N ARG A 131 2.60 41.86 10.52
CA ARG A 131 2.73 43.33 10.46
C ARG A 131 1.43 44.02 10.86
N LEU A 132 0.28 43.47 10.47
CA LEU A 132 -1.02 44.00 10.86
C LEU A 132 -1.21 43.92 12.38
N ILE A 133 -0.89 42.79 13.00
CA ILE A 133 -0.95 42.62 14.46
C ILE A 133 -0.03 43.60 15.18
N GLU A 134 1.22 43.76 14.73
CA GLU A 134 2.16 44.73 15.33
C GLU A 134 1.65 46.17 15.19
N SER A 135 1.05 46.52 14.05
CA SER A 135 0.48 47.86 13.83
C SER A 135 -0.74 48.14 14.72
N GLN A 136 -1.55 47.12 15.02
CA GLN A 136 -2.68 47.22 15.94
C GLN A 136 -2.19 47.42 17.38
N HIS A 137 -1.22 46.63 17.83
CA HIS A 137 -0.62 46.78 19.15
C HIS A 137 0.07 48.14 19.36
N LEU A 138 0.74 48.68 18.34
CA LEU A 138 1.32 50.03 18.44
C LEU A 138 0.26 51.12 18.61
N LYS A 139 -0.85 51.03 17.86
CA LYS A 139 -1.98 51.96 17.99
C LYS A 139 -2.66 51.87 19.36
N GLU A 140 -2.83 50.66 19.87
CA GLU A 140 -3.41 50.40 21.19
C GLU A 140 -2.52 50.96 22.32
N ASN A 141 -1.20 50.77 22.22
CA ASN A 141 -0.23 51.33 23.18
C ASN A 141 -0.11 52.86 23.13
N LEU A 142 -0.35 53.48 21.97
CA LEU A 142 -0.38 54.94 21.85
C LEU A 142 -1.67 55.52 22.44
N ASN A 143 -2.80 54.85 22.23
CA ASN A 143 -4.11 55.29 22.75
C ASN A 143 -4.23 55.12 24.27
N SER A 144 -3.47 54.21 24.89
CA SER A 144 -3.44 54.02 26.35
C SER A 144 -2.51 54.97 27.10
N ARG A 145 -1.68 55.75 26.38
CA ARG A 145 -0.77 56.77 26.94
C ARG A 145 -1.27 58.21 26.75
N SER A 146 -2.34 58.40 25.99
CA SER A 146 -3.08 59.66 25.81
C SER A 146 -4.18 59.79 26.86
#